data_AF-A0A1Q7A2X5-F1
#
_entry.id   AF-A0A1Q7A2X5-F1
#
_cell.length_a   1.000
_cell.length_b   1.000
_cell.length_c   1.000
_cell.angle_alpha   90.00
_cell.angle_beta   90.00
_cell.angle_gamma   90.00
#
_symmetry.space_group_name_H-M   'P 1'
#
loop_
_entity.id
_entity.type
_entity.pdbx_description
1 polymer ?
#
loop_
_entity_poly.entity_id
_entity_poly.type
_entity_poly.pdbx_seq_one_letter_code
_entity_poly.pdbx_strand_id
1 'polypeptide(L)'
;MLAKAVIAKEAAALDKLASTLDTSFVSAMQIILNCDGHVIFMGVGKSGLIGRKLAATFASLGTPAFFVHAVEAAHGDLGMITSRDVVLIISHSGETDEILKLLPTLMQLSCPLIAITGRPHSRLARTATVHLDTGVREEADPRGLAPTTSATATLVLGDALALALAEARYFTSDAFLKLHAGGSLGQRNAASAQVAA
;
A
#
# COMPACT_ATOMS: atom_id res chain seq x y z
N MET A 1 10.21 -19.92 -22.85
CA MET A 1 8.98 -19.16 -23.14
C MET A 1 8.99 -17.87 -22.33
N LEU A 2 8.62 -16.74 -22.94
CA LEU A 2 8.61 -15.42 -22.29
C LEU A 2 7.80 -15.40 -20.98
N ALA A 3 6.62 -16.02 -20.95
CA ALA A 3 5.78 -16.07 -19.74
C ALA A 3 6.50 -16.66 -18.51
N LYS A 4 7.26 -17.75 -18.68
CA LYS A 4 8.05 -18.34 -17.58
C LYS A 4 9.14 -17.39 -17.09
N ALA A 5 9.78 -16.65 -18.00
CA ALA A 5 10.81 -15.68 -17.66
C ALA A 5 10.23 -14.47 -16.91
N VAL A 6 9.03 -14.01 -17.27
CA VAL A 6 8.32 -12.95 -16.55
C VAL A 6 8.03 -13.37 -15.11
N ILE A 7 7.42 -14.54 -14.92
CA ILE A 7 7.11 -15.06 -13.58
C ILE A 7 8.39 -15.22 -12.74
N ALA A 8 9.46 -15.78 -13.32
CA ALA A 8 10.73 -15.96 -12.62
C ALA A 8 11.37 -14.63 -12.21
N LYS A 9 11.29 -13.59 -13.06
CA LYS A 9 11.79 -12.25 -12.75
C LYS A 9 11.01 -11.60 -11.62
N GLU A 10 9.68 -11.69 -11.66
CA GLU A 10 8.85 -11.14 -10.58
C GLU A 10 9.11 -11.86 -9.26
N ALA A 11 9.19 -13.19 -9.26
CA ALA A 11 9.53 -13.96 -8.06
C ALA A 11 10.89 -13.54 -7.48
N ALA A 12 11.93 -13.44 -8.31
CA ALA A 12 13.25 -13.02 -7.85
C ALA A 12 13.26 -11.60 -7.26
N ALA A 13 12.43 -10.70 -7.80
CA ALA A 13 12.27 -9.36 -7.24
C ALA A 13 11.61 -9.39 -5.86
N LEU A 14 10.63 -10.28 -5.65
CA LEU A 14 9.98 -10.46 -4.35
C LEU A 14 10.92 -11.06 -3.30
N ASP A 15 11.74 -12.05 -3.68
CA ASP A 15 12.76 -12.62 -2.79
C ASP A 15 13.74 -11.52 -2.32
N LYS A 16 14.17 -10.67 -3.25
CA LYS A 16 15.03 -9.53 -2.92
C LYS A 16 14.32 -8.53 -2.01
N LEU A 17 13.06 -8.18 -2.32
CA LEU A 17 12.27 -7.26 -1.51
C LEU A 17 12.19 -7.73 -0.04
N ALA A 18 11.92 -9.01 0.19
CA ALA A 18 11.87 -9.59 1.54
C ALA A 18 13.19 -9.37 2.31
N SER A 19 14.33 -9.52 1.63
CA SER A 19 15.66 -9.31 2.23
C SER A 19 16.00 -7.84 2.53
N THR A 20 15.23 -6.89 1.98
CA THR A 20 15.45 -5.45 2.12
C THR A 20 14.51 -4.78 3.13
N LEU A 21 13.60 -5.54 3.75
CA LEU A 21 12.74 -5.00 4.81
C LEU A 21 13.61 -4.64 6.03
N ASP A 22 13.60 -3.37 6.38
CA ASP A 22 14.47 -2.80 7.40
C ASP A 22 13.69 -1.96 8.43
N THR A 23 14.39 -1.10 9.15
CA THR A 23 13.79 -0.19 10.14
C THR A 23 12.77 0.77 9.55
N SER A 24 12.82 1.07 8.24
CA SER A 24 11.83 1.91 7.55
C SER A 24 10.48 1.20 7.50
N PHE A 25 10.45 -0.12 7.29
CA PHE A 25 9.22 -0.91 7.34
C PHE A 25 8.58 -0.85 8.73
N VAL A 26 9.39 -1.05 9.78
CA VAL A 26 8.94 -0.95 11.17
C VAL A 26 8.43 0.46 11.51
N SER A 27 9.12 1.50 11.02
CA SER A 27 8.71 2.89 11.22
C SER A 27 7.37 3.19 10.54
N ALA A 28 7.17 2.70 9.32
CA ALA A 28 5.88 2.81 8.63
C ALA A 28 4.77 2.10 9.42
N MET A 29 5.01 0.90 9.95
CA MET A 29 4.06 0.20 10.82
C MET A 29 3.70 1.04 12.04
N GLN A 30 4.68 1.59 12.75
CA GLN A 30 4.44 2.39 13.95
C GLN A 30 3.63 3.64 13.66
N ILE A 31 3.91 4.34 12.55
CA ILE A 31 3.12 5.50 12.11
C ILE A 31 1.66 5.09 11.89
N ILE A 32 1.42 3.96 11.22
CA ILE A 32 0.05 3.48 10.94
C ILE A 32 -0.64 2.95 12.20
N LEU A 33 0.08 2.33 13.12
CA LEU A 33 -0.47 1.85 14.40
C LEU A 33 -1.01 3.01 15.24
N ASN A 34 -0.30 4.14 15.23
CA ASN A 34 -0.63 5.37 15.94
C ASN A 34 -1.56 6.32 15.14
N CYS A 35 -2.10 5.87 14.01
CA CYS A 35 -3.05 6.67 13.24
C CYS A 35 -4.42 6.71 13.93
N ASP A 36 -4.90 7.93 14.22
CA ASP A 36 -6.21 8.18 14.87
C ASP A 36 -7.35 8.41 13.85
N GLY A 37 -7.01 8.57 12.57
CA GLY A 37 -7.95 8.72 11.46
C GLY A 37 -7.96 7.47 10.58
N HIS A 38 -7.57 7.67 9.33
CA HIS A 38 -7.59 6.65 8.29
C HIS A 38 -6.22 6.53 7.61
N VAL A 39 -5.97 5.36 7.04
CA VAL A 39 -4.88 5.13 6.09
C VAL A 39 -5.36 5.47 4.69
N ILE A 40 -4.82 6.55 4.11
CA ILE A 40 -5.20 7.02 2.79
C ILE A 40 -4.19 6.54 1.75
N PHE A 41 -4.62 5.70 0.83
CA PHE A 41 -3.79 5.34 -0.32
C PHE A 41 -3.98 6.35 -1.44
N MET A 42 -2.88 6.78 -2.05
CA MET A 42 -2.87 7.72 -3.18
C MET A 42 -1.93 7.26 -4.29
N GLY A 43 -2.36 7.41 -5.53
CA GLY A 43 -1.57 7.09 -6.71
C GLY A 43 -2.33 7.37 -8.00
N VAL A 44 -1.65 7.20 -9.14
CA VAL A 44 -2.24 7.30 -10.48
C VAL A 44 -1.94 6.03 -11.29
N GLY A 45 -2.73 5.78 -12.33
CA GLY A 45 -2.51 4.65 -13.25
C GLY A 45 -2.44 3.31 -12.52
N LYS A 46 -1.44 2.47 -12.87
CA LYS A 46 -1.28 1.14 -12.27
C LYS A 46 -0.95 1.20 -10.78
N SER A 47 -0.14 2.17 -10.35
CA SER A 47 0.11 2.43 -8.93
C SER A 47 -1.18 2.77 -8.17
N GLY A 48 -2.06 3.57 -8.77
CA GLY A 48 -3.38 3.88 -8.21
C GLY A 48 -4.28 2.64 -8.08
N LEU A 49 -4.26 1.72 -9.06
CA LEU A 49 -5.01 0.46 -8.97
C LEU A 49 -4.52 -0.42 -7.82
N ILE A 50 -3.19 -0.53 -7.64
CA ILE A 50 -2.62 -1.25 -6.50
C ILE A 50 -3.02 -0.57 -5.19
N GLY A 51 -2.92 0.76 -5.11
CA GLY A 51 -3.37 1.53 -3.94
C GLY A 51 -4.83 1.28 -3.59
N ARG A 52 -5.72 1.18 -4.58
CA ARG A 52 -7.14 0.86 -4.36
C ARG A 52 -7.34 -0.55 -3.79
N LYS A 53 -6.61 -1.55 -4.30
CA LYS A 53 -6.64 -2.92 -3.74
C LYS A 53 -6.13 -2.91 -2.29
N LEU A 54 -5.01 -2.25 -2.04
CA LEU A 54 -4.40 -2.18 -0.72
C LEU A 54 -5.31 -1.47 0.30
N ALA A 55 -5.96 -0.38 -0.08
CA ALA A 55 -6.97 0.27 0.77
C ALA A 55 -8.07 -0.72 1.19
N ALA A 56 -8.61 -1.50 0.24
CA ALA A 56 -9.60 -2.52 0.56
C ALA A 56 -9.04 -3.64 1.46
N THR A 57 -7.77 -4.02 1.27
CA THR A 57 -7.10 -5.04 2.09
C THR A 57 -6.94 -4.55 3.53
N PHE A 58 -6.45 -3.33 3.74
CA PHE A 58 -6.32 -2.72 5.06
C PHE A 58 -7.66 -2.63 5.77
N ALA A 59 -8.69 -2.12 5.10
CA ALA A 59 -10.04 -2.02 5.66
C ALA A 59 -10.60 -3.40 6.06
N SER A 60 -10.39 -4.42 5.22
CA SER A 60 -10.82 -5.80 5.49
C SER A 60 -10.11 -6.46 6.69
N LEU A 61 -8.91 -5.97 7.03
CA LEU A 61 -8.07 -6.46 8.11
C LEU A 61 -8.08 -5.53 9.34
N GLY A 62 -9.13 -4.70 9.46
CA GLY A 62 -9.39 -3.89 10.66
C GLY A 62 -8.59 -2.59 10.75
N THR A 63 -7.90 -2.17 9.69
CA THR A 63 -7.27 -0.84 9.60
C THR A 63 -8.11 0.05 8.69
N PRO A 64 -8.86 1.04 9.20
CA PRO A 64 -9.70 1.92 8.38
C PRO A 64 -8.89 2.60 7.28
N ALA A 65 -9.24 2.32 6.03
CA ALA A 65 -8.47 2.77 4.88
C ALA A 65 -9.36 3.00 3.65
N PHE A 66 -8.98 3.99 2.84
CA PHE A 66 -9.61 4.23 1.55
C PHE A 66 -8.61 4.81 0.54
N PHE A 67 -9.02 4.90 -0.72
CA PHE A 67 -8.18 5.37 -1.81
C PHE A 67 -8.66 6.73 -2.32
N VAL A 68 -7.72 7.66 -2.50
CA VAL A 68 -7.92 8.96 -3.15
C VAL A 68 -7.05 9.01 -4.41
N HIS A 69 -7.66 9.30 -5.56
CA HIS A 69 -6.91 9.43 -6.81
C HIS A 69 -6.20 10.78 -6.86
N ALA A 70 -4.92 10.81 -7.25
CA ALA A 70 -4.13 12.05 -7.16
C ALA A 70 -4.65 13.17 -8.07
N VAL A 71 -5.21 12.85 -9.23
CA VAL A 71 -5.83 13.87 -10.10
C VAL A 71 -7.06 14.48 -9.42
N GLU A 72 -7.94 13.66 -8.86
CA GLU A 72 -9.15 14.16 -8.19
C GLU A 72 -8.83 14.92 -6.90
N ALA A 73 -7.77 14.54 -6.18
CA ALA A 73 -7.25 15.27 -5.04
C ALA A 73 -6.91 16.73 -5.41
N ALA A 74 -6.28 16.94 -6.58
CA ALA A 74 -5.98 18.28 -7.07
C ALA A 74 -7.24 19.10 -7.44
N HIS A 75 -8.40 18.45 -7.52
CA HIS A 75 -9.69 19.05 -7.89
C HIS A 75 -10.73 19.02 -6.76
N GLY A 76 -10.31 18.77 -5.51
CA GLY A 76 -11.17 18.94 -4.32
C GLY A 76 -11.10 17.79 -3.33
N ASP A 77 -10.72 16.58 -3.77
CA ASP A 77 -10.71 15.40 -2.89
C ASP A 77 -9.63 15.45 -1.81
N LEU A 78 -8.70 16.41 -1.85
CA LEU A 78 -7.82 16.71 -0.71
C LEU A 78 -8.62 17.03 0.57
N GLY A 79 -9.85 17.54 0.45
CA GLY A 79 -10.73 17.78 1.59
C GLY A 79 -11.15 16.49 2.34
N MET A 80 -10.91 15.31 1.75
CA MET A 80 -11.11 14.03 2.42
C MET A 80 -9.97 13.67 3.40
N ILE A 81 -8.86 14.40 3.36
CA ILE A 81 -7.65 14.13 4.15
C ILE A 81 -7.55 15.17 5.27
N THR A 82 -7.31 14.69 6.48
CA THR A 82 -7.17 15.47 7.70
C THR A 82 -5.81 15.24 8.35
N SER A 83 -5.46 16.08 9.34
CA SER A 83 -4.21 15.92 10.11
C SER A 83 -4.16 14.66 10.99
N ARG A 84 -5.27 13.94 11.14
CA ARG A 84 -5.35 12.67 11.89
C ARG A 84 -5.06 11.45 11.04
N ASP A 85 -5.04 11.63 9.72
CA ASP A 85 -4.83 10.54 8.77
C ASP A 85 -3.34 10.29 8.51
N VAL A 86 -3.04 9.17 7.88
CA VAL A 86 -1.71 8.84 7.35
C VAL A 86 -1.85 8.59 5.85
N VAL A 87 -1.00 9.22 5.03
CA VAL A 87 -1.10 9.11 3.56
C VAL A 87 0.02 8.23 3.02
N LEU A 88 -0.35 7.11 2.40
CA LEU A 88 0.54 6.21 1.65
C LEU A 88 0.49 6.58 0.17
N ILE A 89 1.57 7.15 -0.33
CA ILE A 89 1.70 7.61 -1.71
C ILE A 89 2.50 6.58 -2.52
N ILE A 90 1.87 6.05 -3.57
CA ILE A 90 2.48 5.05 -4.45
C ILE A 90 2.87 5.69 -5.78
N SER A 91 4.18 5.69 -6.06
CA SER A 91 4.74 6.16 -7.33
C SER A 91 6.07 5.45 -7.56
N HIS A 92 6.13 4.53 -8.53
CA HIS A 92 7.34 3.75 -8.77
C HIS A 92 8.56 4.63 -9.08
N SER A 93 8.39 5.66 -9.92
CA SER A 93 9.45 6.62 -10.22
C SER A 93 9.76 7.55 -9.05
N GLY A 94 8.77 7.82 -8.18
CA GLY A 94 8.80 8.90 -7.20
C GLY A 94 8.82 10.30 -7.80
N GLU A 95 8.57 10.41 -9.12
CA GLU A 95 8.70 11.63 -9.91
C GLU A 95 7.40 11.99 -10.67
N THR A 96 6.28 11.34 -10.33
CA THR A 96 4.99 11.54 -10.98
C THR A 96 4.45 12.95 -10.72
N ASP A 97 4.21 13.73 -11.78
CA ASP A 97 3.88 15.16 -11.69
C ASP A 97 2.61 15.44 -10.88
N GLU A 98 1.55 14.66 -11.04
CA GLU A 98 0.31 14.80 -10.29
C GLU A 98 0.57 14.68 -8.79
N ILE A 99 1.41 13.72 -8.39
CA ILE A 99 1.77 13.49 -6.99
C ILE A 99 2.62 14.63 -6.46
N LEU A 100 3.64 15.04 -7.22
CA LEU A 100 4.57 16.07 -6.77
C LEU A 100 3.91 17.43 -6.61
N LYS A 101 2.93 17.76 -7.46
CA LYS A 101 2.13 18.99 -7.33
C LYS A 101 1.30 19.02 -6.05
N LEU A 102 0.90 17.86 -5.52
CA LEU A 102 0.14 17.76 -4.27
C LEU A 102 1.01 17.84 -3.01
N LEU A 103 2.31 17.53 -3.10
CA LEU A 103 3.18 17.44 -1.92
C LEU A 103 3.18 18.69 -1.05
N PRO A 104 3.28 19.93 -1.57
CA PRO A 104 3.25 21.13 -0.72
C PRO A 104 1.97 21.22 0.13
N THR A 105 0.82 20.91 -0.46
CA THR A 105 -0.47 20.96 0.24
C THR A 105 -0.58 19.83 1.27
N LEU A 106 -0.16 18.62 0.92
CA LEU A 106 -0.15 17.48 1.85
C LEU A 106 0.75 17.73 3.06
N MET A 107 1.90 18.38 2.87
CA MET A 107 2.78 18.78 3.96
C MET A 107 2.13 19.82 4.88
N GLN A 108 1.34 20.75 4.34
CA GLN A 108 0.61 21.73 5.15
C GLN A 108 -0.48 21.08 6.03
N LEU A 109 -1.10 19.99 5.58
CA LEU A 109 -2.05 19.22 6.38
C LEU A 109 -1.41 18.55 7.61
N SER A 110 -0.07 18.50 7.67
CA SER A 110 0.68 17.97 8.81
C SER A 110 0.36 16.49 9.14
N CYS A 111 -0.15 15.76 8.15
CA CYS A 111 -0.34 14.31 8.22
C CYS A 111 0.98 13.59 7.86
N PRO A 112 1.32 12.46 8.50
CA PRO A 112 2.48 11.66 8.11
C PRO A 112 2.36 11.15 6.67
N LEU A 113 3.45 11.26 5.91
CA LEU A 113 3.52 10.80 4.52
C LEU A 113 4.45 9.59 4.43
N ILE A 114 3.93 8.47 3.93
CA ILE A 114 4.70 7.26 3.64
C ILE A 114 4.79 7.12 2.12
N ALA A 115 6.00 7.13 1.57
CA ALA A 115 6.22 6.94 0.14
C ALA A 115 6.58 5.48 -0.17
N ILE A 116 5.90 4.88 -1.16
CA ILE A 116 6.27 3.59 -1.74
C ILE A 116 6.80 3.85 -3.15
N THR A 117 8.11 3.68 -3.34
CA THR A 117 8.78 3.94 -4.63
C THR A 117 9.79 2.86 -4.99
N GLY A 118 10.30 2.86 -6.23
CA GLY A 118 11.48 2.10 -6.62
C GLY A 118 12.73 2.96 -6.78
N ARG A 119 12.71 4.21 -6.31
CA ARG A 119 13.80 5.18 -6.52
C ARG A 119 14.06 5.95 -5.21
N PRO A 120 14.98 5.48 -4.35
CA PRO A 120 15.27 6.07 -3.03
C PRO A 120 15.69 7.54 -3.04
N HIS A 121 16.17 8.03 -4.18
CA HIS A 121 16.63 9.41 -4.33
C HIS A 121 15.62 10.32 -5.04
N SER A 122 14.43 9.82 -5.35
CA SER A 122 13.35 10.60 -5.94
C SER A 122 12.88 11.72 -5.01
N ARG A 123 12.25 12.75 -5.57
CA ARG A 123 11.65 13.85 -4.82
C ARG A 123 10.65 13.33 -3.79
N LEU A 124 9.75 12.44 -4.20
CA LEU A 124 8.77 11.85 -3.28
C LEU A 124 9.44 11.11 -2.11
N ALA A 125 10.44 10.26 -2.38
CA ALA A 125 11.13 9.50 -1.34
C ALA A 125 11.85 10.40 -0.33
N ARG A 126 12.43 11.51 -0.78
CA ARG A 126 13.14 12.48 0.08
C ARG A 126 12.21 13.37 0.90
N THR A 127 11.00 13.62 0.42
CA THR A 127 10.02 14.48 1.09
C THR A 127 9.17 13.72 2.11
N ALA A 128 8.98 12.42 1.92
CA ALA A 128 8.15 11.60 2.80
C ALA A 128 8.74 11.47 4.22
N THR A 129 7.85 11.29 5.20
CA THR A 129 8.22 10.96 6.59
C THR A 129 8.95 9.63 6.66
N VAL A 130 8.47 8.63 5.91
CA VAL A 130 9.12 7.32 5.75
C VAL A 130 9.06 6.92 4.28
N HIS A 131 10.15 6.33 3.79
CA HIS A 131 10.23 5.76 2.46
C HIS A 131 10.35 4.24 2.53
N LEU A 132 9.49 3.55 1.78
CA LEU A 132 9.57 2.12 1.54
C LEU A 132 10.05 1.88 0.10
N ASP A 133 11.29 1.39 -0.02
CA ASP A 133 11.86 1.02 -1.32
C ASP A 133 11.37 -0.37 -1.74
N THR A 134 10.75 -0.44 -2.91
CA THR A 134 10.36 -1.72 -3.52
C THR A 134 11.55 -2.52 -4.06
N GLY A 135 12.73 -1.91 -4.18
CA GLY A 135 13.94 -2.56 -4.69
C GLY A 135 13.92 -2.88 -6.20
N VAL A 136 12.77 -2.69 -6.85
CA VAL A 136 12.58 -2.93 -8.29
C VAL A 136 13.25 -1.82 -9.07
N ARG A 137 14.11 -2.19 -10.02
CA ARG A 137 14.80 -1.26 -10.94
C ARG A 137 14.54 -1.59 -12.41
N GLU A 138 14.08 -2.80 -12.68
CA GLU A 138 13.78 -3.33 -14.01
C GLU A 138 12.43 -4.04 -13.98
N GLU A 139 11.66 -3.87 -15.06
CA GLU A 139 10.40 -4.58 -15.25
C GLU A 139 10.64 -5.94 -15.90
N ALA A 140 9.64 -6.82 -15.78
CA ALA A 140 9.68 -8.11 -16.47
C ALA A 140 9.46 -7.96 -17.98
N ASP A 141 8.77 -6.90 -18.42
CA ASP A 141 8.71 -6.48 -19.83
C ASP A 141 10.13 -6.11 -20.31
N PRO A 142 10.69 -6.82 -21.31
CA PRO A 142 12.01 -6.53 -21.85
C PRO A 142 12.17 -5.09 -22.39
N ARG A 143 11.06 -4.42 -22.71
CA ARG A 143 11.06 -3.03 -23.18
C ARG A 143 10.91 -2.01 -22.05
N GLY A 144 10.59 -2.46 -20.84
CA GLY A 144 10.38 -1.59 -19.68
C GLY A 144 9.17 -0.66 -19.79
N LEU A 145 8.18 -0.97 -20.64
CA LEU A 145 7.05 -0.08 -20.91
C LEU A 145 5.90 -0.28 -19.92
N ALA A 146 5.62 -1.53 -19.58
CA ALA A 146 4.52 -1.88 -18.70
C ALA A 146 5.02 -2.08 -17.26
N PRO A 147 4.41 -1.43 -16.26
CA PRO A 147 4.60 -1.80 -14.86
C PRO A 147 4.11 -3.23 -14.63
N THR A 148 5.02 -4.14 -14.32
CA THR A 148 4.71 -5.54 -14.00
C THR A 148 5.33 -5.86 -12.63
N THR A 149 6.66 -5.96 -12.58
CA THR A 149 7.43 -6.28 -11.39
C THR A 149 7.23 -5.22 -10.32
N SER A 150 7.23 -3.93 -10.70
CA SER A 150 7.03 -2.84 -9.75
C SER A 150 5.63 -2.85 -9.12
N ALA A 151 4.61 -3.16 -9.92
CA ALA A 151 3.23 -3.27 -9.45
C ALA A 151 3.06 -4.46 -8.50
N THR A 152 3.59 -5.63 -8.87
CA THR A 152 3.56 -6.85 -8.04
C THR A 152 4.33 -6.65 -6.73
N ALA A 153 5.53 -6.09 -6.77
CA ALA A 153 6.32 -5.82 -5.57
C ALA A 153 5.62 -4.83 -4.63
N THR A 154 5.00 -3.78 -5.16
CA THR A 154 4.20 -2.81 -4.38
C THR A 154 3.01 -3.50 -3.71
N LEU A 155 2.30 -4.36 -4.44
CA LEU A 155 1.17 -5.11 -3.92
C LEU A 155 1.60 -6.03 -2.76
N VAL A 156 2.67 -6.81 -2.96
CA VAL A 156 3.17 -7.75 -1.94
C VAL A 156 3.69 -7.00 -0.72
N LEU A 157 4.41 -5.89 -0.90
CA LEU A 157 4.85 -5.03 0.21
C LEU A 157 3.66 -4.51 1.03
N GLY A 158 2.62 -4.03 0.36
CA GLY A 158 1.42 -3.53 1.01
C GLY A 158 0.63 -4.63 1.73
N ASP A 159 0.53 -5.81 1.14
CA ASP A 159 -0.13 -6.96 1.78
C ASP A 159 0.65 -7.43 3.03
N ALA A 160 1.99 -7.45 2.96
CA ALA A 160 2.83 -7.73 4.12
C ALA A 160 2.63 -6.69 5.23
N LEU A 161 2.55 -5.40 4.88
CA LEU A 161 2.27 -4.33 5.83
C LEU A 161 0.89 -4.48 6.48
N ALA A 162 -0.15 -4.78 5.68
CA ALA A 162 -1.51 -4.98 6.18
C ALA A 162 -1.60 -6.14 7.18
N LEU A 163 -0.98 -7.28 6.85
CA LEU A 163 -1.00 -8.46 7.70
C LEU A 163 -0.18 -8.26 8.98
N ALA A 164 0.99 -7.61 8.89
CA ALA A 164 1.79 -7.29 10.07
C ALA A 164 1.06 -6.32 11.01
N LEU A 165 0.30 -5.36 10.47
CA LEU A 165 -0.56 -4.48 11.26
C LEU A 165 -1.71 -5.24 11.92
N ALA A 166 -2.36 -6.15 11.19
CA ALA A 166 -3.43 -6.99 11.72
C ALA A 166 -2.94 -7.87 12.87
N GLU A 167 -1.77 -8.48 12.72
CA GLU A 167 -1.10 -9.26 13.76
C GLU A 167 -0.77 -8.40 14.99
N ALA A 168 -0.16 -7.22 14.79
CA ALA A 168 0.17 -6.30 15.88
C ALA A 168 -1.07 -5.77 16.63
N ARG A 169 -2.24 -5.73 15.98
CA ARG A 169 -3.52 -5.36 16.58
C ARG A 169 -4.31 -6.56 17.15
N TYR A 170 -3.75 -7.77 17.13
CA TYR A 170 -4.44 -9.01 17.52
C TYR A 170 -5.78 -9.20 16.79
N PHE A 171 -5.83 -8.87 15.50
CA PHE A 171 -7.06 -8.95 14.70
C PHE A 171 -7.53 -10.40 14.58
N THR A 172 -8.80 -10.65 14.92
CA THR A 172 -9.35 -12.01 15.05
C THR A 172 -10.19 -12.43 13.86
N SER A 173 -10.38 -13.74 13.68
CA SER A 173 -11.31 -14.30 12.70
C SER A 173 -12.74 -13.77 12.89
N ASP A 174 -13.18 -13.57 14.14
CA ASP A 174 -14.50 -13.01 14.44
C ASP A 174 -14.62 -11.54 14.00
N ALA A 175 -13.56 -10.75 14.20
CA ALA A 175 -13.50 -9.38 13.70
C ALA A 175 -13.55 -9.36 12.17
N PHE A 176 -12.85 -10.28 11.50
CA PHE A 176 -12.93 -10.46 10.06
C PHE A 176 -14.35 -10.78 9.58
N LEU A 177 -15.04 -11.72 10.24
CA LEU A 177 -16.42 -12.10 9.90
C LEU A 177 -17.40 -10.93 9.99
N LYS A 178 -17.28 -10.11 11.04
CA LYS A 178 -18.11 -8.91 11.21
C LYS A 178 -17.95 -7.92 10.05
N LEU A 179 -16.75 -7.82 9.49
CA LEU A 179 -16.47 -6.97 8.33
C LEU A 179 -16.87 -7.58 6.99
N HIS A 180 -17.22 -8.88 6.94
CA HIS A 180 -17.50 -9.64 5.71
C HIS A 180 -18.87 -10.36 5.73
N ALA A 181 -19.90 -9.69 6.24
CA ALA A 181 -21.23 -10.28 6.44
C ALA A 181 -21.90 -10.86 5.17
N GLY A 182 -21.52 -10.42 3.97
CA GLY A 182 -22.13 -10.85 2.70
C GLY A 182 -21.27 -11.74 1.79
N GLY A 183 -20.02 -12.05 2.17
CA GLY A 183 -19.05 -12.73 1.30
C GLY A 183 -18.93 -14.23 1.55
N SER A 184 -18.46 -15.00 0.55
CA SER A 184 -18.19 -16.44 0.67
C SER A 184 -17.17 -16.77 1.76
N LEU A 185 -16.23 -15.86 2.05
CA LEU A 185 -15.27 -15.97 3.15
C LEU A 185 -15.95 -15.84 4.53
N GLY A 186 -16.95 -14.97 4.65
CA GLY A 186 -17.78 -14.84 5.85
C GLY A 186 -18.58 -16.11 6.15
N GLN A 187 -19.08 -16.76 5.10
CA GLN A 187 -19.88 -17.98 5.21
C GLN A 187 -19.04 -19.23 5.55
N ARG A 188 -17.83 -19.35 4.99
CA ARG A 188 -16.94 -20.52 5.24
C ARG A 188 -16.43 -20.57 6.68
N ASN A 189 -16.08 -19.43 7.28
CA ASN A 189 -15.52 -19.39 8.62
C ASN A 189 -16.60 -19.45 9.73
N ALA A 190 -17.83 -19.02 9.46
CA ALA A 190 -18.96 -19.25 10.35
C ALA A 190 -19.30 -20.74 10.51
N ALA A 191 -19.13 -21.52 9.42
CA ALA A 191 -19.37 -22.96 9.44
C ALA A 191 -18.29 -23.74 10.22
N SER A 192 -17.02 -23.32 10.18
CA SER A 192 -15.94 -23.96 10.96
C SER A 192 -15.96 -23.61 12.45
N ALA A 193 -16.51 -22.46 12.84
CA ALA A 193 -16.69 -22.11 14.26
C ALA A 193 -17.81 -22.94 14.95
N GLN A 194 -18.79 -23.46 14.20
CA GLN A 194 -19.86 -24.30 14.73
C GLN A 194 -19.48 -25.78 14.92
N VAL A 195 -18.35 -26.22 14.38
CA VAL A 195 -17.89 -27.62 14.48
C VAL A 195 -16.89 -27.81 15.63
N ALA A 196 -16.42 -26.71 16.25
CA ALA A 196 -15.46 -26.72 17.35
C ALA A 196 -16.08 -26.36 18.72
N ALA A 197 -17.42 -26.27 18.81
CA ALA A 197 -18.19 -26.05 20.04
C ALA A 197 -18.99 -27.30 20.39
#